data_AF-A0A976M9Y7-F1
#
_entry.id   AF-A0A976M9Y7-F1
#
_cell.length_a   1.000
_cell.length_b   1.000
_cell.length_c   1.000
_cell.angle_alpha   90.00
_cell.angle_beta   90.00
_cell.angle_gamma   90.00
#
_symmetry.space_group_name_H-M   'P 1'
#
loop_
_entity.id
_entity.type
_entity.pdbx_description
1 polymer ?
#
loop_
_entity_poly.entity_id
_entity_poly.type
_entity_poly.pdbx_seq_one_letter_code
_entity_poly.pdbx_strand_id
1 'polypeptide(L)'
;MESVILSGPGQVKIRRKYPLPSGFTDPYDSNFDPLYNNDPFAPQEEPEEEAEPYFVWRRNAPFLYDSVSVYNLEWPSLTVDFMDDSKNFRVKNGSLTQRLLLGTHTSGTETEFAMVAELRTGVYSLRENMTTCENYNGFVSARKNKENNPAQPSYPSLDIKAKIVHPGEINRISHVPGTHFSFITQSNNGTLYQFDYSKHPFNPRDVKTSLPQLVLGGGHSSEGYGITWNSSKKLVSCASDGSLCLWDMNARSATQTKSHSGVADGVPVLTPISTYSNTGTTFTTSGTHKSVNTSVNTSSNNTGTNGNTNNNTNTDSVEEKNALNDVEFLYNDDNVVITASDDGNVYLVDLRSASTGKRNNDLSRFNTDLSHNSHVSNSVELAMTSVASVDSGVNCLSVNTFNNNYFVCGCENGNIYLYDLRMPSKSVLLLDHHKESVSQIEFNRACCGLFASSSNDATVCIFDIGCRGQELRFVHQGHKAQVNDISWAKLNPYQAGHVGFTLASVSQDNLLQCFTPNYSSL
;
A
#
# COMPACT_ATOMS: atom_id res chain seq x y z
N MET A 1 3.29 -35.94 -15.52
CA MET A 1 4.04 -35.59 -16.74
C MET A 1 5.44 -36.15 -16.59
N GLU A 2 5.82 -37.04 -17.50
CA GLU A 2 7.16 -37.61 -17.57
C GLU A 2 8.19 -36.52 -17.85
N SER A 3 9.29 -36.53 -17.10
CA SER A 3 10.39 -35.57 -17.24
C SER A 3 11.31 -35.96 -18.39
N VAL A 4 11.48 -35.03 -19.33
CA VAL A 4 12.44 -35.12 -20.44
C VAL A 4 13.86 -34.99 -19.88
N ILE A 5 14.68 -36.02 -20.09
CA ILE A 5 16.11 -36.04 -19.75
C ILE A 5 16.90 -35.43 -20.92
N LEU A 6 17.59 -34.32 -20.69
CA LEU A 6 18.60 -33.79 -21.62
C LEU A 6 19.97 -34.34 -21.21
N SER A 7 20.53 -35.24 -22.02
CA SER A 7 21.89 -35.77 -21.86
C SER A 7 22.91 -34.89 -22.60
N GLY A 8 23.73 -34.15 -21.84
CA GLY A 8 24.98 -33.53 -22.30
C GLY A 8 26.18 -34.06 -21.51
N PRO A 9 27.42 -34.05 -22.04
CA PRO A 9 28.58 -34.74 -21.47
C PRO A 9 29.25 -33.97 -20.31
N GLY A 10 28.46 -33.36 -19.43
CA GLY A 10 28.92 -32.82 -18.16
C GLY A 10 28.32 -33.64 -17.02
N GLN A 11 29.15 -34.37 -16.26
CA GLN A 11 28.70 -35.05 -15.04
C GLN A 11 28.19 -34.01 -14.03
N VAL A 12 26.89 -33.77 -14.01
CA VAL A 12 26.22 -33.10 -12.90
C VAL A 12 26.01 -34.15 -11.81
N LYS A 13 26.81 -34.08 -10.73
CA LYS A 13 26.52 -34.83 -9.51
C LYS A 13 25.24 -34.25 -8.90
N ILE A 14 24.12 -34.93 -9.08
CA ILE A 14 22.88 -34.63 -8.37
C ILE A 14 23.02 -35.17 -6.94
N ARG A 15 23.33 -34.30 -5.98
CA ARG A 15 23.13 -34.61 -4.55
C ARG A 15 21.66 -34.39 -4.20
N ARG A 16 20.97 -35.45 -3.74
CA ARG A 16 19.59 -35.35 -3.25
C ARG A 16 19.58 -34.54 -1.95
N LYS A 17 18.73 -33.51 -1.87
CA LYS A 17 18.60 -32.59 -0.72
C LYS A 17 17.56 -33.04 0.33
N TYR A 18 17.11 -34.29 0.27
CA TYR A 18 16.14 -34.84 1.22
C TYR A 18 16.59 -36.22 1.71
N PRO A 19 16.51 -36.52 3.02
CA PRO A 19 16.71 -37.87 3.51
C PRO A 19 15.62 -38.79 2.93
N LEU A 20 16.00 -40.03 2.61
CA LEU A 20 15.03 -41.06 2.23
C LEU A 20 14.02 -41.25 3.39
N PRO A 21 12.74 -41.49 3.08
CA PRO A 21 11.78 -41.92 4.08
C PRO A 21 12.33 -43.14 4.83
N SER A 22 12.15 -43.17 6.15
CA SER A 22 12.59 -44.27 7.00
C SER A 22 12.02 -45.60 6.48
N GLY A 23 12.90 -46.50 6.04
CA GLY A 23 12.54 -47.85 5.58
C GLY A 23 12.87 -48.19 4.13
N PHE A 24 13.45 -47.27 3.34
CA PHE A 24 13.94 -47.59 1.99
C PHE A 24 15.44 -47.90 1.99
N THR A 25 15.81 -49.17 1.79
CA THR A 25 17.19 -49.59 1.51
C THR A 25 17.40 -49.73 0.01
N ASP A 26 18.41 -49.04 -0.54
CA ASP A 26 18.81 -49.16 -1.94
C ASP A 26 19.61 -50.48 -2.10
N PRO A 27 19.18 -51.43 -2.95
CA PRO A 27 19.84 -52.73 -3.07
C PRO A 27 21.20 -52.70 -3.76
N TYR A 28 21.75 -51.52 -4.09
CA TYR A 28 23.04 -51.36 -4.76
C TYR A 28 24.15 -50.73 -3.89
N ASP A 29 23.90 -50.43 -2.61
CA ASP A 29 24.92 -49.85 -1.72
C ASP A 29 25.55 -50.89 -0.79
N SER A 30 26.32 -51.83 -1.36
CA SER A 30 27.00 -52.88 -0.60
C SER A 30 28.48 -52.57 -0.31
N ASN A 31 28.92 -51.31 -0.42
CA ASN A 31 30.33 -50.92 -0.20
C ASN A 31 30.50 -49.73 0.77
N PHE A 32 29.54 -49.50 1.67
CA PHE A 32 29.69 -48.49 2.72
C PHE A 32 30.49 -49.05 3.91
N ASP A 33 31.81 -48.86 3.88
CA ASP A 33 32.71 -49.20 4.99
C ASP A 33 32.71 -48.04 6.02
N PRO A 34 32.24 -48.25 7.27
CA PRO A 34 32.02 -47.14 8.22
C PRO A 34 33.29 -46.57 8.85
N LEU A 35 34.48 -47.06 8.47
CA LEU A 35 35.76 -46.69 9.10
C LEU A 35 36.52 -45.55 8.40
N TYR A 36 36.00 -45.01 7.29
CA TYR A 36 36.68 -43.96 6.50
C TYR A 36 36.36 -42.51 6.91
N ASN A 37 35.77 -42.28 8.10
CA ASN A 37 35.36 -40.94 8.53
C ASN A 37 36.38 -40.20 9.44
N ASN A 38 37.62 -40.70 9.53
CA ASN A 38 38.69 -40.08 10.33
C ASN A 38 39.90 -39.70 9.47
N ASP A 39 39.68 -39.01 8.35
CA ASP A 39 40.77 -38.32 7.67
C ASP A 39 40.95 -36.91 8.29
N PRO A 40 42.02 -36.65 9.05
CA PRO A 40 42.29 -35.33 9.62
C PRO A 40 42.63 -34.27 8.56
N PHE A 41 42.71 -34.65 7.28
CA PHE A 41 42.87 -33.76 6.13
C PHE A 41 41.61 -33.67 5.25
N ALA A 42 40.49 -34.29 5.63
CA ALA A 42 39.22 -34.02 4.98
C ALA A 42 38.95 -32.50 5.09
N PRO A 43 38.72 -31.79 3.97
CA PRO A 43 38.36 -30.38 4.05
C PRO A 43 37.13 -30.29 4.97
N GLN A 44 37.26 -29.53 6.06
CA GLN A 44 36.12 -29.19 6.90
C GLN A 44 35.05 -28.64 5.96
N GLU A 45 33.82 -29.16 6.03
CA GLU A 45 32.71 -28.55 5.32
C GLU A 45 32.62 -27.11 5.84
N GLU A 46 33.14 -26.17 5.05
CA GLU A 46 32.95 -24.75 5.30
C GLU A 46 31.43 -24.54 5.38
N PRO A 47 30.93 -23.81 6.40
CA PRO A 47 29.51 -23.52 6.48
C PRO A 47 29.10 -22.87 5.16
N GLU A 48 28.18 -23.51 4.41
CA GLU A 48 27.59 -22.92 3.22
C GLU A 48 26.99 -21.58 3.65
N GLU A 49 27.63 -20.46 3.29
CA GLU A 49 27.02 -19.14 3.45
C GLU A 49 25.63 -19.21 2.81
N GLU A 50 24.57 -19.09 3.61
CA GLU A 50 23.21 -19.00 3.08
C GLU A 50 23.20 -17.82 2.10
N ALA A 51 23.10 -18.14 0.81
CA ALA A 51 23.11 -17.12 -0.23
C ALA A 51 22.00 -16.10 0.07
N GLU A 52 22.36 -14.82 0.21
CA GLU A 52 21.38 -13.80 0.60
C GLU A 52 20.12 -13.91 -0.28
N PRO A 53 18.90 -13.88 0.30
CA PRO A 53 17.64 -14.10 -0.43
C PRO A 53 17.52 -13.24 -1.70
N TYR A 54 18.04 -12.02 -1.63
CA TYR A 54 18.09 -11.09 -2.75
C TYR A 54 18.87 -11.62 -3.97
N PHE A 55 20.01 -12.27 -3.77
CA PHE A 55 20.80 -12.82 -4.88
C PHE A 55 20.10 -14.02 -5.53
N VAL A 56 19.39 -14.82 -4.73
CA VAL A 56 18.55 -15.91 -5.21
C VAL A 56 17.41 -15.38 -6.07
N TRP A 57 16.67 -14.38 -5.56
CA TRP A 57 15.63 -13.68 -6.31
C TRP A 57 16.17 -13.12 -7.63
N ARG A 58 17.30 -12.41 -7.58
CA ARG A 58 17.92 -11.78 -8.76
C ARG A 58 18.27 -12.81 -9.84
N ARG A 59 18.80 -13.98 -9.45
CA ARG A 59 19.13 -15.06 -10.40
C ARG A 59 17.88 -15.65 -11.06
N ASN A 60 16.76 -15.65 -10.33
CA ASN A 60 15.49 -16.22 -10.79
C ASN A 60 14.59 -15.21 -11.51
N ALA A 61 14.85 -13.90 -11.35
CA ALA A 61 14.05 -12.84 -11.94
C ALA A 61 13.75 -13.00 -13.45
N PRO A 62 14.70 -13.44 -14.30
CA PRO A 62 14.40 -13.68 -15.72
C PRO A 62 13.25 -14.67 -15.97
N PHE A 63 13.04 -15.65 -15.08
CA PHE A 63 11.98 -16.64 -15.22
C PHE A 63 10.64 -16.17 -14.63
N LEU A 64 10.69 -15.20 -13.72
CA LEU A 64 9.55 -14.77 -12.91
C LEU A 64 8.83 -13.54 -13.49
N TYR A 65 9.56 -12.66 -14.18
CA TYR A 65 9.06 -11.37 -14.63
C TYR A 65 9.14 -11.22 -16.14
N ASP A 66 8.10 -10.67 -16.76
CA ASP A 66 8.15 -10.13 -18.12
C ASP A 66 8.91 -8.80 -18.15
N SER A 67 8.81 -8.02 -17.06
CA SER A 67 9.60 -6.81 -16.86
C SER A 67 9.84 -6.59 -15.37
N VAL A 68 11.05 -6.18 -15.01
CA VAL A 68 11.38 -5.68 -13.68
C VAL A 68 12.38 -4.56 -13.83
N SER A 69 12.11 -3.43 -13.20
CA SER A 69 12.96 -2.25 -13.19
C SER A 69 13.13 -1.79 -11.75
N VAL A 70 14.38 -1.61 -11.34
CA VAL A 70 14.75 -1.21 -9.97
C VAL A 70 15.43 0.16 -10.05
N TYR A 71 14.89 1.13 -9.33
CA TYR A 71 15.38 2.50 -9.28
C TYR A 71 15.72 2.87 -7.84
N ASN A 72 16.92 3.42 -7.65
CA ASN A 72 17.33 3.95 -6.36
C ASN A 72 16.90 5.42 -6.27
N LEU A 73 16.03 5.72 -5.32
CA LEU A 73 15.59 7.06 -5.00
C LEU A 73 16.62 7.74 -4.08
N GLU A 74 16.67 9.07 -4.13
CA GLU A 74 17.52 9.86 -3.22
C GLU A 74 17.07 9.69 -1.76
N TRP A 75 15.75 9.70 -1.56
CA TRP A 75 15.07 9.54 -0.29
C TRP A 75 13.96 8.49 -0.42
N PRO A 76 13.59 7.78 0.66
CA PRO A 76 12.52 6.82 0.60
C PRO A 76 11.21 7.54 0.28
N SER A 77 10.33 6.84 -0.45
CA SER A 77 8.96 7.29 -0.68
C SER A 77 8.04 6.47 0.21
N LEU A 78 7.18 7.15 0.97
CA LEU A 78 6.09 6.48 1.70
C LEU A 78 4.94 6.10 0.76
N THR A 79 4.93 6.64 -0.45
CA THR A 79 3.75 6.60 -1.32
C THR A 79 4.11 6.47 -2.80
N VAL A 80 3.31 5.74 -3.55
CA VAL A 80 3.39 5.62 -5.01
C VAL A 80 1.98 5.56 -5.60
N ASP A 81 1.72 6.31 -6.66
CA ASP A 81 0.44 6.22 -7.38
C ASP A 81 0.65 6.34 -8.88
N PHE A 82 0.19 5.36 -9.65
CA PHE A 82 0.10 5.50 -11.11
C PHE A 82 -0.98 6.52 -11.46
N MET A 83 -0.61 7.53 -12.25
CA MET A 83 -1.60 8.45 -12.80
C MET A 83 -2.53 7.70 -13.76
N ASP A 84 -3.82 8.02 -13.70
CA ASP A 84 -4.80 7.51 -14.65
C ASP A 84 -4.65 8.20 -16.00
N ASP A 85 -3.78 7.61 -16.83
CA ASP A 85 -3.53 7.97 -18.21
C ASP A 85 -4.23 7.04 -19.21
N SER A 86 -5.26 6.31 -18.77
CA SER A 86 -5.96 5.32 -19.59
C SER A 86 -6.45 5.88 -20.93
N LYS A 87 -6.85 7.16 -20.99
CA LYS A 87 -7.28 7.85 -22.22
C LYS A 87 -6.12 8.22 -23.16
N ASN A 88 -4.91 8.37 -22.62
CA ASN A 88 -3.69 8.71 -23.35
C ASN A 88 -2.81 7.49 -23.63
N PHE A 89 -3.30 6.29 -23.34
CA PHE A 89 -2.60 5.05 -23.61
C PHE A 89 -2.18 4.95 -25.07
N ARG A 90 -0.86 4.99 -25.30
CA ARG A 90 -0.26 4.85 -26.62
C ARG A 90 1.06 4.13 -26.49
N VAL A 91 1.18 3.01 -27.20
CA VAL A 91 2.46 2.33 -27.40
C VAL A 91 3.15 3.00 -28.59
N LYS A 92 4.30 3.61 -28.37
CA LYS A 92 5.12 4.24 -29.42
C LYS A 92 6.43 3.48 -29.52
N ASN A 93 6.78 3.03 -30.73
CA ASN A 93 8.02 2.29 -30.99
C ASN A 93 8.21 1.08 -30.04
N GLY A 94 7.13 0.34 -29.77
CA GLY A 94 7.16 -0.80 -28.86
C GLY A 94 7.37 -0.44 -27.39
N SER A 95 7.17 0.82 -27.00
CA SER A 95 7.29 1.26 -25.62
C SER A 95 6.03 1.97 -25.13
N LEU A 96 5.62 1.64 -23.91
CA LEU A 96 4.57 2.31 -23.17
C LEU A 96 5.18 3.35 -22.23
N THR A 97 4.51 4.48 -22.08
CA THR A 97 4.90 5.53 -21.15
C THR A 97 3.78 5.76 -20.17
N GLN A 98 4.08 5.66 -18.88
CA GLN A 98 3.15 5.84 -17.78
C GLN A 98 3.74 6.83 -16.79
N ARG A 99 2.89 7.59 -16.10
CA ARG A 99 3.33 8.54 -15.09
C ARG A 99 3.07 7.99 -13.70
N LEU A 100 4.01 8.22 -12.79
CA LEU A 100 3.93 7.85 -11.39
C LEU A 100 4.09 9.11 -10.54
N LEU A 101 3.37 9.14 -9.44
CA LEU A 101 3.48 10.12 -8.38
C LEU A 101 4.26 9.49 -7.23
N LEU A 102 5.20 10.24 -6.66
CA LEU A 102 6.06 9.81 -5.56
C LEU A 102 6.18 10.95 -4.54
N GLY A 103 6.45 10.59 -3.30
CA GLY A 103 6.81 11.52 -2.24
C GLY A 103 8.26 11.33 -1.79
N THR A 104 8.76 12.23 -0.97
CA THR A 104 9.96 11.99 -0.17
C THR A 104 9.58 11.91 1.31
N HIS A 105 10.42 11.24 2.07
CA HIS A 105 10.38 11.20 3.52
C HIS A 105 11.82 11.35 4.04
N THR A 106 12.17 12.57 4.44
CA THR A 106 13.51 12.95 4.92
C THR A 106 13.59 13.06 6.44
N SER A 107 12.48 12.84 7.16
CA SER A 107 12.40 13.01 8.62
C SER A 107 12.82 14.40 9.09
N GLY A 108 12.50 15.43 8.29
CA GLY A 108 12.85 16.83 8.53
C GLY A 108 14.33 17.19 8.36
N THR A 109 15.16 16.27 7.84
CA THR A 109 16.59 16.52 7.62
C THR A 109 16.88 17.31 6.35
N GLU A 110 16.06 17.13 5.31
CA GLU A 110 16.16 17.81 4.04
C GLU A 110 14.82 18.41 3.61
N THR A 111 14.80 19.00 2.41
CA THR A 111 13.56 19.51 1.82
C THR A 111 12.74 18.36 1.28
N GLU A 112 11.44 18.38 1.58
CA GLU A 112 10.50 17.40 1.06
C GLU A 112 10.03 17.78 -0.34
N PHE A 113 9.79 16.77 -1.17
CA PHE A 113 9.37 16.95 -2.56
C PHE A 113 8.26 15.98 -2.96
N ALA A 114 7.21 16.53 -3.58
CA ALA A 114 6.28 15.74 -4.39
C ALA A 114 6.86 15.63 -5.82
N MET A 115 6.96 14.40 -6.33
CA MET A 115 7.61 14.11 -7.60
C MET A 115 6.65 13.49 -8.59
N VAL A 116 6.82 13.86 -9.87
CA VAL A 116 6.16 13.23 -11.01
C VAL A 116 7.23 12.55 -11.84
N ALA A 117 7.18 11.23 -11.90
CA ALA A 117 8.07 10.41 -12.69
C ALA A 117 7.37 9.89 -13.95
N GLU A 118 8.13 9.72 -15.02
CA GLU A 118 7.69 9.09 -16.26
C GLU A 118 8.43 7.77 -16.42
N LEU A 119 7.70 6.67 -16.29
CA LEU A 119 8.18 5.32 -16.53
C LEU A 119 7.94 4.96 -17.99
N ARG A 120 9.03 4.64 -18.68
CA ARG A 120 9.03 4.06 -20.01
C ARG A 120 9.30 2.58 -19.88
N THR A 121 8.37 1.73 -20.31
CA THR A 121 8.54 0.27 -20.34
C THR A 121 8.50 -0.24 -21.78
N GLY A 122 9.23 -1.32 -22.06
CA GLY A 122 9.09 -2.05 -23.32
C GLY A 122 7.79 -2.86 -23.28
N VAL A 123 6.97 -2.74 -24.32
CA VAL A 123 5.83 -3.62 -24.56
C VAL A 123 6.33 -4.75 -25.44
N TYR A 124 6.67 -5.88 -24.82
CA TYR A 124 7.09 -7.05 -25.57
C TYR A 124 5.86 -7.68 -26.22
N SER A 125 5.88 -7.79 -27.55
CA SER A 125 5.13 -8.87 -28.20
C SER A 125 5.72 -10.18 -27.65
N LEU A 126 4.88 -11.02 -27.05
CA LEU A 126 5.28 -12.31 -26.48
C LEU A 126 6.33 -13.00 -27.37
N ARG A 127 7.48 -13.32 -26.76
CA ARG A 127 8.64 -14.07 -27.28
C ARG A 127 9.61 -13.25 -28.14
N GLU A 128 10.69 -12.79 -27.50
CA GLU A 128 12.08 -13.11 -27.89
C GLU A 128 13.05 -12.35 -26.97
N ASN A 129 13.92 -13.10 -26.29
CA ASN A 129 15.04 -12.66 -25.42
C ASN A 129 14.74 -12.34 -23.95
N MET A 130 14.98 -13.37 -23.13
CA MET A 130 15.14 -13.36 -21.67
C MET A 130 16.32 -12.50 -21.16
N THR A 131 17.03 -11.77 -22.03
CA THR A 131 18.20 -10.95 -21.67
C THR A 131 17.85 -9.49 -21.39
N THR A 132 16.58 -9.09 -21.57
CA THR A 132 16.14 -7.70 -21.36
C THR A 132 15.68 -7.39 -19.92
N CYS A 133 15.51 -8.41 -19.09
CA CYS A 133 15.34 -8.26 -17.64
C CYS A 133 16.65 -7.83 -16.92
N GLU A 134 17.74 -7.64 -17.67
CA GLU A 134 19.03 -7.13 -17.17
C GLU A 134 19.08 -5.63 -16.89
N ASN A 135 17.96 -4.90 -16.94
CA ASN A 135 17.93 -3.47 -16.58
C ASN A 135 17.89 -3.25 -15.05
N TYR A 136 18.84 -3.90 -14.41
CA TYR A 136 19.37 -3.56 -13.11
C TYR A 136 20.21 -2.28 -13.29
N ASN A 137 19.69 -1.11 -12.90
CA ASN A 137 20.48 0.12 -12.92
C ASN A 137 21.48 0.14 -11.75
N GLY A 138 22.51 -0.69 -11.90
CA GLY A 138 23.71 -0.73 -11.09
C GLY A 138 24.77 -1.54 -11.84
N PHE A 139 25.60 -0.87 -12.65
CA PHE A 139 26.62 -1.40 -13.58
C PHE A 139 26.18 -1.75 -15.01
N VAL A 140 25.46 -0.84 -15.68
CA VAL A 140 25.70 -0.63 -17.12
C VAL A 140 26.34 0.74 -17.27
N SER A 141 27.66 0.75 -17.42
CA SER A 141 28.35 1.92 -17.98
C SER A 141 27.62 2.25 -19.28
N ALA A 142 27.08 3.47 -19.37
CA ALA A 142 26.61 4.01 -20.63
C ALA A 142 27.80 4.10 -21.60
N ARG A 143 28.26 2.96 -22.15
CA ARG A 143 29.03 2.96 -23.38
C ARG A 143 28.05 3.47 -24.41
N LYS A 144 28.18 4.77 -24.69
CA LYS A 144 27.70 5.38 -25.92
C LYS A 144 28.28 4.58 -27.10
N ASN A 145 27.65 3.46 -27.45
CA ASN A 145 27.74 2.95 -28.81
C ASN A 145 26.92 3.91 -29.68
N LYS A 146 27.56 5.04 -30.03
CA LYS A 146 27.24 5.77 -31.26
C LYS A 146 27.69 4.90 -32.43
N GLU A 147 26.99 3.80 -32.66
CA GLU A 147 26.97 3.17 -33.98
C GLU A 147 25.53 3.13 -34.44
N ASN A 148 25.33 3.66 -35.64
CA ASN A 148 24.05 3.93 -36.29
C ASN A 148 23.23 2.66 -36.50
N ASN A 149 22.56 2.17 -35.45
CA ASN A 149 21.60 1.10 -35.59
C ASN A 149 20.21 1.59 -35.16
N PRO A 150 19.28 1.89 -36.10
CA PRO A 150 17.98 2.49 -35.81
C PRO A 150 16.96 1.54 -35.16
N ALA A 151 17.39 0.38 -34.67
CA ALA A 151 16.52 -0.71 -34.20
C ALA A 151 16.92 -1.30 -32.82
N GLN A 152 17.61 -0.54 -31.96
CA GLN A 152 17.80 -1.00 -30.58
C GLN A 152 16.50 -0.83 -29.78
N PRO A 153 16.00 -1.87 -29.08
CA PRO A 153 14.84 -1.75 -28.23
C PRO A 153 15.12 -0.71 -27.14
N SER A 154 14.17 0.22 -26.93
CA SER A 154 14.29 1.22 -25.86
C SER A 154 14.29 0.50 -24.51
N TYR A 155 15.42 0.55 -23.81
CA TYR A 155 15.50 0.07 -22.44
C TYR A 155 14.48 0.79 -21.54
N PRO A 156 13.92 0.12 -20.52
CA PRO A 156 13.09 0.77 -19.53
C PRO A 156 13.83 1.92 -18.86
N SER A 157 13.16 3.04 -18.68
CA SER A 157 13.76 4.23 -18.08
C SER A 157 12.75 4.96 -17.20
N LEU A 158 13.23 5.53 -16.11
CA LEU A 158 12.46 6.39 -15.23
C LEU A 158 13.05 7.78 -15.26
N ASP A 159 12.27 8.76 -15.69
CA ASP A 159 12.68 10.17 -15.69
C ASP A 159 11.83 10.96 -14.70
N ILE A 160 12.44 11.68 -13.77
CA ILE A 160 11.72 12.67 -12.95
C ILE A 160 11.40 13.89 -13.82
N LYS A 161 10.11 14.11 -14.10
CA LYS A 161 9.62 15.22 -14.94
C LYS A 161 9.28 16.47 -14.15
N ALA A 162 8.92 16.31 -12.87
CA ALA A 162 8.71 17.41 -11.95
C ALA A 162 9.12 16.99 -10.54
N LYS A 163 9.72 17.93 -9.81
CA LYS A 163 10.03 17.81 -8.38
C LYS A 163 9.50 19.11 -7.77
N ILE A 164 8.52 19.05 -6.87
CA ILE A 164 7.82 20.22 -6.29
C ILE A 164 8.13 20.26 -4.81
N VAL A 165 8.65 21.37 -4.31
CA VAL A 165 8.91 21.54 -2.87
C VAL A 165 7.59 21.42 -2.11
N HIS A 166 7.58 20.57 -1.07
CA HIS A 166 6.38 20.21 -0.32
C HIS A 166 6.50 20.63 1.17
N PRO A 167 5.42 21.15 1.78
CA PRO A 167 5.39 21.43 3.21
C PRO A 167 5.15 20.15 4.04
N GLY A 168 6.21 19.65 4.67
CA GLY A 168 6.19 18.41 5.45
C GLY A 168 6.30 17.15 4.59
N GLU A 169 6.34 16.00 5.24
CA GLU A 169 6.47 14.70 4.58
C GLU A 169 5.20 14.35 3.81
N ILE A 170 5.33 13.57 2.74
CA ILE A 170 4.18 13.13 1.94
C ILE A 170 3.79 11.72 2.36
N ASN A 171 2.79 11.61 3.23
CA ASN A 171 2.27 10.34 3.72
C ASN A 171 1.43 9.62 2.66
N ARG A 172 0.66 10.37 1.87
CA ARG A 172 -0.16 9.84 0.78
C ARG A 172 -0.19 10.80 -0.39
N ILE A 173 -0.07 10.27 -1.61
CA ILE A 173 -0.31 11.02 -2.86
C ILE A 173 -1.37 10.33 -3.71
N SER A 174 -2.20 11.13 -4.40
CA SER A 174 -3.23 10.61 -5.31
C SER A 174 -3.47 11.54 -6.50
N HIS A 175 -3.58 10.98 -7.71
CA HIS A 175 -3.93 11.73 -8.91
C HIS A 175 -5.38 12.26 -8.86
N VAL A 176 -5.61 13.52 -9.23
CA VAL A 176 -6.97 14.09 -9.29
C VAL A 176 -7.70 13.54 -10.54
N PRO A 177 -8.82 12.81 -10.38
CA PRO A 177 -9.49 12.15 -11.50
C PRO A 177 -9.92 13.09 -12.62
N GLY A 178 -9.64 12.66 -13.86
CA GLY A 178 -9.98 13.40 -15.08
C GLY A 178 -9.18 14.67 -15.31
N THR A 179 -8.10 14.91 -14.55
CA THR A 179 -7.11 15.94 -14.84
C THR A 179 -5.86 15.30 -15.45
N HIS A 180 -4.96 16.12 -16.01
CA HIS A 180 -3.70 15.61 -16.58
C HIS A 180 -2.48 15.95 -15.74
N PHE A 181 -2.57 16.99 -14.91
CA PHE A 181 -1.41 17.58 -14.23
C PHE A 181 -1.62 17.73 -12.73
N SER A 182 -2.81 17.39 -12.22
CA SER A 182 -3.17 17.68 -10.84
C SER A 182 -3.14 16.45 -9.96
N PHE A 183 -2.59 16.61 -8.77
CA PHE A 183 -2.58 15.59 -7.72
C PHE A 183 -2.82 16.24 -6.35
N ILE A 184 -3.22 15.42 -5.38
CA ILE A 184 -3.35 15.81 -3.98
C ILE A 184 -2.35 15.01 -3.15
N THR A 185 -1.81 15.66 -2.14
CA THR A 185 -0.99 15.06 -1.09
C THR A 185 -1.65 15.21 0.27
N GLN A 186 -1.42 14.25 1.17
CA GLN A 186 -1.65 14.38 2.61
C GLN A 186 -0.30 14.51 3.30
N SER A 187 -0.17 15.53 4.13
CA SER A 187 1.04 15.78 4.91
C SER A 187 0.95 15.16 6.30
N ASN A 188 2.11 15.02 6.96
CA ASN A 188 2.24 14.55 8.33
C ASN A 188 1.56 15.44 9.40
N ASN A 189 1.02 16.60 9.01
CA ASN A 189 0.22 17.46 9.89
C ASN A 189 -1.30 17.34 9.64
N GLY A 190 -1.74 16.42 8.78
CA GLY A 190 -3.15 16.22 8.43
C GLY A 190 -3.70 17.20 7.39
N THR A 191 -2.92 18.19 6.96
CA THR A 191 -3.31 19.12 5.89
C THR A 191 -3.14 18.44 4.54
N LEU A 192 -4.09 18.65 3.65
CA LEU A 192 -4.01 18.17 2.27
C LEU A 192 -3.68 19.32 1.32
N TYR A 193 -2.88 19.06 0.29
CA TYR A 193 -2.43 20.06 -0.68
C TYR A 193 -2.70 19.60 -2.10
N GLN A 194 -3.32 20.45 -2.91
CA GLN A 194 -3.47 20.20 -4.34
C GLN A 194 -2.38 20.92 -5.12
N PHE A 195 -1.68 20.18 -5.96
CA PHE A 195 -0.69 20.71 -6.89
C PHE A 195 -1.09 20.45 -8.33
N ASP A 196 -0.70 21.37 -9.22
CA ASP A 196 -0.73 21.27 -10.67
C ASP A 196 0.70 21.47 -11.15
N TYR A 197 1.37 20.37 -11.45
CA TYR A 197 2.80 20.41 -11.73
C TYR A 197 3.15 21.12 -13.03
N SER A 198 2.18 21.36 -13.92
CA SER A 198 2.38 22.17 -15.13
C SER A 198 2.60 23.66 -14.82
N LYS A 199 2.20 24.11 -13.61
CA LYS A 199 2.34 25.48 -13.13
C LYS A 199 3.60 25.71 -12.29
N HIS A 200 4.46 24.69 -12.19
CA HIS A 200 5.66 24.73 -11.37
C HIS A 200 6.91 24.71 -12.26
N PRO A 201 7.98 25.42 -11.86
CA PRO A 201 9.25 25.33 -12.58
C PRO A 201 9.81 23.91 -12.49
N PHE A 202 10.56 23.47 -13.50
CA PHE A 202 11.18 22.14 -13.52
C PHE A 202 12.11 21.87 -12.33
N ASN A 203 12.75 22.92 -11.80
CA ASN A 203 13.64 22.83 -10.64
C ASN A 203 13.30 23.95 -9.63
N PRO A 204 12.28 23.76 -8.78
CA PRO A 204 11.90 24.75 -7.78
C PRO A 204 12.96 24.83 -6.70
N ARG A 205 13.36 26.06 -6.36
CA ARG A 205 14.43 26.32 -5.39
C ARG A 205 13.92 26.60 -3.98
N ASP A 206 12.62 26.86 -3.81
CA ASP A 206 12.02 27.27 -2.53
C ASP A 206 10.49 27.01 -2.51
N VAL A 207 9.93 26.84 -1.30
CA VAL A 207 8.49 26.73 -0.99
C VAL A 207 7.72 27.90 -1.59
N LYS A 208 8.29 29.12 -1.56
CA LYS A 208 7.66 30.32 -2.12
C LYS A 208 7.43 30.26 -3.63
N THR A 209 8.18 29.41 -4.33
CA THR A 209 8.04 29.17 -5.78
C THR A 209 7.25 27.90 -6.10
N SER A 210 6.84 27.15 -5.07
CA SER A 210 6.10 25.88 -5.17
C SER A 210 4.79 25.94 -4.41
N LEU A 211 3.99 26.97 -4.69
CA LEU A 211 2.74 27.15 -3.98
C LEU A 211 1.68 26.15 -4.45
N PRO A 212 1.00 25.46 -3.51
CA PRO A 212 -0.14 24.64 -3.87
C PRO A 212 -1.23 25.51 -4.48
N GLN A 213 -2.03 24.93 -5.38
CA GLN A 213 -3.18 25.59 -5.98
C GLN A 213 -4.34 25.68 -4.98
N LEU A 214 -4.42 24.72 -4.05
CA LEU A 214 -5.45 24.65 -3.04
C LEU A 214 -4.89 23.99 -1.77
N VAL A 215 -5.25 24.53 -0.61
CA VAL A 215 -5.00 23.91 0.69
C VAL A 215 -6.33 23.39 1.22
N LEU A 216 -6.41 22.09 1.51
CA LEU A 216 -7.56 21.45 2.17
C LEU A 216 -7.23 21.36 3.65
N GLY A 217 -7.82 22.25 4.45
CA GLY A 217 -7.43 22.46 5.84
C GLY A 217 -8.60 22.65 6.79
N GLY A 218 -8.34 22.48 8.08
CA GLY A 218 -9.34 22.63 9.15
C GLY A 218 -10.25 21.42 9.34
N GLY A 219 -9.90 20.26 8.76
CA GLY A 219 -10.59 18.99 8.96
C GLY A 219 -9.87 18.07 9.93
N HIS A 220 -8.61 17.75 9.65
CA HIS A 220 -7.77 16.86 10.46
C HIS A 220 -6.85 17.65 11.39
N SER A 221 -6.48 17.00 12.49
CA SER A 221 -5.59 17.49 13.56
C SER A 221 -4.38 16.59 13.80
N SER A 222 -4.28 15.47 13.08
CA SER A 222 -3.14 14.56 13.07
C SER A 222 -2.91 14.04 11.66
N GLU A 223 -1.80 13.34 11.44
CA GLU A 223 -1.45 12.77 10.14
C GLU A 223 -2.48 11.74 9.65
N GLY A 224 -2.42 11.43 8.36
CA GLY A 224 -3.24 10.37 7.79
C GLY A 224 -2.65 9.82 6.50
N TYR A 225 -3.14 8.63 6.15
CA TYR A 225 -2.58 7.81 5.08
C TYR A 225 -3.63 7.37 4.04
N GLY A 226 -4.93 7.49 4.36
CA GLY A 226 -6.02 7.10 3.46
C GLY A 226 -6.67 8.29 2.74
N ILE A 227 -6.71 8.20 1.41
CA ILE A 227 -7.40 9.15 0.52
C ILE A 227 -8.13 8.38 -0.57
N THR A 228 -9.38 8.75 -0.86
CA THR A 228 -10.15 8.18 -1.95
C THR A 228 -11.03 9.20 -2.69
N TRP A 229 -11.32 8.91 -3.95
CA TRP A 229 -12.09 9.76 -4.84
C TRP A 229 -13.37 9.06 -5.29
N ASN A 230 -14.46 9.82 -5.38
CA ASN A 230 -15.66 9.35 -6.07
C ASN A 230 -15.70 9.79 -7.54
N SER A 231 -16.70 9.29 -8.29
CA SER A 231 -16.84 9.60 -9.72
C SER A 231 -17.14 11.08 -9.99
N SER A 232 -17.75 11.75 -9.02
CA SER A 232 -18.04 13.20 -9.02
C SER A 232 -16.88 14.10 -8.58
N LYS A 233 -15.66 13.56 -8.40
CA LYS A 233 -14.45 14.28 -7.95
C LYS A 233 -14.55 14.88 -6.55
N LYS A 234 -15.39 14.32 -5.70
CA LYS A 234 -15.29 14.54 -4.26
C LYS A 234 -14.19 13.66 -3.70
N LEU A 235 -13.52 14.18 -2.69
CA LEU A 235 -12.44 13.52 -1.98
C LEU A 235 -12.92 13.13 -0.60
N VAL A 236 -12.52 11.95 -0.12
CA VAL A 236 -12.59 11.61 1.30
C VAL A 236 -11.17 11.31 1.78
N SER A 237 -10.83 11.83 2.95
CA SER A 237 -9.58 11.54 3.63
C SER A 237 -9.82 11.10 5.07
N CYS A 238 -8.95 10.24 5.58
CA CYS A 238 -8.95 9.80 6.98
C CYS A 238 -7.63 10.17 7.68
N ALA A 239 -7.64 10.16 9.00
CA ALA A 239 -6.48 10.52 9.81
C ALA A 239 -6.45 9.77 11.16
N SER A 240 -5.28 9.79 11.79
CA SER A 240 -5.02 9.15 13.08
C SER A 240 -5.75 9.80 14.26
N ASP A 241 -6.32 10.99 14.08
CA ASP A 241 -7.21 11.62 15.07
C ASP A 241 -8.64 11.05 15.05
N GLY A 242 -8.86 9.97 14.30
CA GLY A 242 -10.14 9.29 14.15
C GLY A 242 -11.15 10.04 13.28
N SER A 243 -10.73 11.08 12.56
CA SER A 243 -11.62 11.87 11.71
C SER A 243 -11.61 11.43 10.25
N LEU A 244 -12.79 11.49 9.62
CA LEU A 244 -13.01 11.25 8.20
C LEU A 244 -13.64 12.51 7.59
N CYS A 245 -12.97 13.14 6.63
CA CYS A 245 -13.37 14.42 6.06
C CYS A 245 -13.80 14.26 4.60
N LEU A 246 -14.97 14.81 4.24
CA LEU A 246 -15.46 14.90 2.87
C LEU A 246 -15.18 16.28 2.29
N TRP A 247 -14.57 16.34 1.11
CA TRP A 247 -14.19 17.57 0.43
C TRP A 247 -14.82 17.63 -0.97
N ASP A 248 -15.28 18.80 -1.37
CA ASP A 248 -15.73 19.07 -2.74
C ASP A 248 -14.78 20.05 -3.40
N MET A 249 -14.02 19.54 -4.36
CA MET A 249 -13.01 20.32 -5.09
C MET A 249 -13.61 21.43 -5.95
N ASN A 250 -14.92 21.42 -6.19
CA ASN A 250 -15.64 22.47 -6.93
C ASN A 250 -16.26 23.52 -6.00
N ALA A 251 -16.21 23.30 -4.68
CA ALA A 251 -16.71 24.27 -3.71
C ALA A 251 -15.83 25.53 -3.71
N ARG A 252 -16.44 26.68 -3.40
CA ARG A 252 -15.74 27.96 -3.38
C ARG A 252 -14.91 28.07 -2.11
N SER A 253 -13.61 28.36 -2.25
CA SER A 253 -12.78 28.78 -1.12
C SER A 253 -13.21 30.15 -0.61
N ALA A 254 -13.65 30.20 0.65
CA ALA A 254 -14.03 31.44 1.32
C ALA A 254 -12.84 32.11 2.04
N THR A 255 -11.75 31.37 2.25
CA THR A 255 -10.60 31.79 3.06
C THR A 255 -9.29 31.58 2.29
N GLN A 256 -8.25 32.29 2.73
CA GLN A 256 -6.89 32.16 2.21
C GLN A 256 -5.92 31.90 3.36
N THR A 257 -4.79 31.26 3.06
CA THR A 257 -3.70 31.01 4.01
C THR A 257 -3.16 32.32 4.59
N LYS A 258 -2.79 32.25 5.87
CA LYS A 258 -2.05 33.29 6.59
C LYS A 258 -0.65 32.78 6.93
N SER A 259 0.30 33.69 7.09
CA SER A 259 1.75 33.47 7.16
C SER A 259 2.24 32.51 8.24
N HIS A 260 1.40 32.18 9.21
CA HIS A 260 1.69 31.22 10.28
C HIS A 260 1.40 29.75 9.93
N SER A 261 0.92 29.45 8.72
CA SER A 261 0.50 28.08 8.31
C SER A 261 1.57 27.25 7.59
N GLY A 262 2.83 27.71 7.53
CA GLY A 262 3.91 27.02 6.79
C GLY A 262 3.78 27.09 5.27
N VAL A 263 2.66 27.62 4.76
CA VAL A 263 2.41 27.94 3.34
C VAL A 263 2.40 29.46 3.17
N ALA A 264 2.83 29.96 2.01
CA ALA A 264 2.79 31.40 1.74
C ALA A 264 1.36 31.97 1.80
N ASP A 265 1.26 33.26 2.08
CA ASP A 265 0.00 34.01 2.13
C ASP A 265 -0.76 33.95 0.80
N GLY A 266 -2.09 33.90 0.88
CA GLY A 266 -2.97 34.09 -0.27
C GLY A 266 -3.35 32.83 -1.04
N VAL A 267 -2.93 31.64 -0.60
CA VAL A 267 -3.38 30.38 -1.20
C VAL A 267 -4.81 30.09 -0.76
N PRO A 268 -5.74 29.75 -1.67
CA PRO A 268 -7.11 29.41 -1.31
C PRO A 268 -7.16 28.21 -0.35
N VAL A 269 -7.98 28.33 0.69
CA VAL A 269 -8.24 27.24 1.65
C VAL A 269 -9.65 26.71 1.45
N LEU A 270 -9.76 25.39 1.33
CA LEU A 270 -11.01 24.64 1.31
C LEU A 270 -11.20 23.94 2.66
N THR A 271 -12.35 24.15 3.29
CA THR A 271 -12.77 23.43 4.50
C THR A 271 -13.60 22.21 4.12
N PRO A 272 -13.64 21.14 4.94
CA PRO A 272 -14.45 19.98 4.64
C PRO A 272 -15.94 20.32 4.61
N ILE A 273 -16.70 19.63 3.77
CA ILE A 273 -18.18 19.72 3.72
C ILE A 273 -18.76 19.13 5.00
N SER A 274 -18.21 17.99 5.41
CA SER A 274 -18.63 17.22 6.58
C SER A 274 -17.45 16.46 7.14
N THR A 275 -17.37 16.40 8.46
CA THR A 275 -16.40 15.61 9.20
C THR A 275 -17.12 14.58 10.05
N TYR A 276 -16.71 13.33 9.95
CA TYR A 276 -17.17 12.20 10.75
C TYR A 276 -16.05 11.86 11.74
N SER A 277 -16.39 11.30 12.90
CA SER A 277 -15.39 10.90 13.90
C SER A 277 -15.70 9.51 14.44
N ASN A 278 -14.66 8.69 14.55
CA ASN A 278 -14.71 7.42 15.26
C ASN A 278 -14.54 7.68 16.75
N THR A 279 -15.64 7.97 17.45
CA THR A 279 -15.66 8.00 18.92
C THR A 279 -15.81 6.56 19.38
N GLY A 280 -14.76 5.97 19.94
CA GLY A 280 -14.77 4.58 20.36
C GLY A 280 -16.00 4.27 21.21
N THR A 281 -16.76 3.22 20.85
CA THR A 281 -17.83 2.73 21.70
C THR A 281 -17.20 2.11 22.95
N THR A 282 -17.17 2.84 24.06
CA THR A 282 -16.85 2.26 25.37
C THR A 282 -18.00 1.34 25.81
N PHE A 283 -18.02 0.11 25.28
CA PHE A 283 -18.76 -0.96 25.95
C PHE A 283 -18.00 -1.30 27.23
N THR A 284 -18.42 -0.72 28.35
CA THR A 284 -18.01 -1.18 29.68
C THR A 284 -18.65 -2.55 29.93
N THR A 285 -18.06 -3.61 29.38
CA THR A 285 -18.32 -4.96 29.87
C THR A 285 -17.77 -5.03 31.29
N SER A 286 -18.65 -5.06 32.27
CA SER A 286 -18.30 -5.46 33.64
C SER A 286 -17.82 -6.92 33.61
N GLY A 287 -16.54 -7.08 33.32
CA GLY A 287 -15.87 -8.37 33.17
C GLY A 287 -14.39 -8.14 33.45
N THR A 288 -13.93 -8.70 34.56
CA THR A 288 -12.58 -8.54 35.08
C THR A 288 -11.52 -9.11 34.14
N HIS A 289 -10.99 -8.32 33.21
CA HIS A 289 -9.69 -8.60 32.60
C HIS A 289 -8.89 -7.31 32.53
N LYS A 290 -7.91 -7.20 33.44
CA LYS A 290 -6.88 -6.17 33.44
C LYS A 290 -6.00 -6.38 32.21
N SER A 291 -6.15 -5.56 31.18
CA SER A 291 -5.07 -5.29 30.23
C SER A 291 -3.97 -4.51 30.96
N VAL A 292 -2.76 -5.08 30.96
CA VAL A 292 -1.58 -4.50 31.60
C VAL A 292 -1.00 -3.47 30.64
N ASN A 293 -1.23 -2.18 30.92
CA ASN A 293 -0.52 -1.08 30.28
C ASN A 293 0.95 -1.06 30.76
N THR A 294 1.89 -1.32 29.86
CA THR A 294 3.30 -0.96 30.05
C THR A 294 3.60 0.34 29.32
N SER A 295 3.19 1.47 29.91
CA SER A 295 3.76 2.78 29.59
C SER A 295 4.99 3.01 30.48
N VAL A 296 6.19 2.83 29.93
CA VAL A 296 7.44 3.22 30.58
C VAL A 296 7.55 4.74 30.53
N ASN A 297 7.07 5.41 31.58
CA ASN A 297 7.40 6.82 31.83
C ASN A 297 8.64 6.89 32.71
N THR A 298 9.77 7.25 32.11
CA THR A 298 10.95 7.72 32.83
C THR A 298 10.66 9.10 33.42
N SER A 299 10.55 9.21 34.74
CA SER A 299 10.69 10.50 35.42
C SER A 299 11.47 10.38 36.71
N SER A 300 12.47 11.25 36.80
CA SER A 300 13.36 11.56 37.91
C SER A 300 12.66 11.72 39.27
N ASN A 301 13.33 11.19 40.30
CA ASN A 301 13.03 11.36 41.72
C ASN A 301 12.86 12.83 42.14
N ASN A 302 11.82 13.11 42.92
CA ASN A 302 11.93 14.02 44.06
C ASN A 302 10.88 13.71 45.15
N THR A 303 11.32 13.90 46.38
CA THR A 303 10.77 13.41 47.64
C THR A 303 9.67 14.31 48.24
N GLY A 304 8.59 13.67 48.72
CA GLY A 304 7.91 13.96 50.01
C GLY A 304 7.03 15.20 50.15
N THR A 305 5.73 15.03 50.37
CA THR A 305 5.02 15.21 51.67
C THR A 305 3.49 15.17 51.50
N ASN A 306 2.82 14.51 52.44
CA ASN A 306 1.36 14.35 52.53
C ASN A 306 0.65 15.69 52.78
N GLY A 307 -0.25 16.07 51.86
CA GLY A 307 -1.16 17.20 52.01
C GLY A 307 -2.54 16.84 51.45
N ASN A 308 -3.47 16.53 52.35
CA ASN A 308 -4.87 16.19 52.06
C ASN A 308 -5.57 17.42 51.44
N THR A 309 -5.88 17.38 50.14
CA THR A 309 -6.70 18.40 49.47
C THR A 309 -7.75 17.73 48.60
N ASN A 310 -9.02 17.99 48.93
CA ASN A 310 -10.18 17.64 48.11
C ASN A 310 -10.10 18.43 46.80
N ASN A 311 -9.56 17.82 45.75
CA ASN A 311 -9.70 18.31 44.39
C ASN A 311 -10.81 17.53 43.71
N ASN A 312 -11.95 18.21 43.57
CA ASN A 312 -12.98 17.85 42.62
C ASN A 312 -12.40 18.14 41.22
N THR A 313 -11.58 17.24 40.69
CA THR A 313 -11.13 17.32 39.30
C THR A 313 -12.29 16.83 38.45
N ASN A 314 -12.97 17.75 37.75
CA ASN A 314 -13.60 17.41 36.48
C ASN A 314 -12.48 16.87 35.59
N THR A 315 -12.27 15.55 35.63
CA THR A 315 -11.58 14.86 34.56
C THR A 315 -12.54 14.91 33.40
N ASP A 316 -12.41 15.93 32.54
CA ASP A 316 -12.90 15.84 31.18
C ASP A 316 -12.28 14.56 30.62
N SER A 317 -13.08 13.49 30.57
CA SER A 317 -12.69 12.26 29.91
C SER A 317 -12.48 12.62 28.45
N VAL A 318 -11.23 12.82 28.05
CA VAL A 318 -10.87 12.90 26.64
C VAL A 318 -11.33 11.58 26.04
N GLU A 319 -12.41 11.61 25.26
CA GLU A 319 -12.86 10.45 24.52
C GLU A 319 -11.69 10.02 23.62
N GLU A 320 -11.08 8.88 23.92
CA GLU A 320 -10.05 8.30 23.07
C GLU A 320 -10.70 7.95 21.72
N LYS A 321 -10.26 8.63 20.67
CA LYS A 321 -10.67 8.35 19.29
C LYS A 321 -9.72 7.33 18.71
N ASN A 322 -10.26 6.33 18.03
CA ASN A 322 -9.45 5.33 17.36
C ASN A 322 -9.01 5.86 16.00
N ALA A 323 -7.73 5.69 15.67
CA ALA A 323 -7.16 6.13 14.40
C ALA A 323 -7.86 5.46 13.21
N LEU A 324 -8.01 6.21 12.12
CA LEU A 324 -8.48 5.70 10.84
C LEU A 324 -7.31 5.64 9.87
N ASN A 325 -6.99 4.44 9.39
CA ASN A 325 -5.76 4.15 8.67
C ASN A 325 -5.93 4.26 7.15
N ASP A 326 -7.08 3.82 6.65
CA ASP A 326 -7.38 3.83 5.22
C ASP A 326 -8.87 4.02 4.94
N VAL A 327 -9.21 4.45 3.72
CA VAL A 327 -10.58 4.71 3.29
C VAL A 327 -10.75 4.50 1.79
N GLU A 328 -11.84 3.84 1.38
CA GLU A 328 -12.20 3.71 -0.04
C GLU A 328 -13.71 3.87 -0.28
N PHE A 329 -14.07 4.53 -1.39
CA PHE A 329 -15.44 4.57 -1.89
C PHE A 329 -15.88 3.21 -2.43
N LEU A 330 -17.17 2.91 -2.27
CA LEU A 330 -17.78 1.84 -3.06
C LEU A 330 -17.91 2.30 -4.52
N TYR A 331 -17.31 1.58 -5.48
CA TYR A 331 -17.16 2.01 -6.90
C TYR A 331 -18.44 2.44 -7.63
N ASN A 332 -19.62 2.02 -7.17
CA ASN A 332 -20.92 2.31 -7.78
C ASN A 332 -21.81 3.16 -6.87
N ASP A 333 -21.31 3.62 -5.72
CA ASP A 333 -22.03 4.51 -4.81
C ASP A 333 -21.13 5.67 -4.37
N ASP A 334 -21.38 6.84 -4.96
CA ASP A 334 -20.66 8.08 -4.70
C ASP A 334 -20.87 8.65 -3.27
N ASN A 335 -21.71 8.00 -2.46
CA ASN A 335 -22.07 8.45 -1.11
C ASN A 335 -21.65 7.49 0.00
N VAL A 336 -21.10 6.32 -0.32
CA VAL A 336 -20.75 5.33 0.71
C VAL A 336 -19.26 5.02 0.64
N VAL A 337 -18.62 5.10 1.80
CA VAL A 337 -17.22 4.71 1.97
C VAL A 337 -17.10 3.63 3.02
N ILE A 338 -16.04 2.84 2.93
CA ILE A 338 -15.56 2.02 4.02
C ILE A 338 -14.21 2.54 4.52
N THR A 339 -13.94 2.44 5.82
CA THR A 339 -12.68 2.90 6.43
C THR A 339 -12.14 1.88 7.43
N ALA A 340 -10.83 1.69 7.42
CA ALA A 340 -10.09 0.80 8.30
C ALA A 340 -9.63 1.53 9.57
N SER A 341 -9.59 0.84 10.71
CA SER A 341 -9.20 1.43 11.99
C SER A 341 -8.26 0.54 12.81
N ASP A 342 -7.46 1.18 13.66
CA ASP A 342 -6.59 0.54 14.65
C ASP A 342 -7.37 -0.34 15.66
N ASP A 343 -8.66 -0.07 15.86
CA ASP A 343 -9.50 -0.83 16.79
C ASP A 343 -9.91 -2.23 16.27
N GLY A 344 -9.39 -2.62 15.11
CA GLY A 344 -9.68 -3.90 14.47
C GLY A 344 -11.00 -3.94 13.72
N ASN A 345 -11.70 -2.80 13.55
CA ASN A 345 -12.94 -2.74 12.79
C ASN A 345 -12.75 -2.08 11.42
N VAL A 346 -13.63 -2.47 10.50
CA VAL A 346 -13.90 -1.74 9.26
C VAL A 346 -15.27 -1.12 9.37
N TYR A 347 -15.36 0.20 9.20
CA TYR A 347 -16.61 0.94 9.29
C TYR A 347 -17.14 1.32 7.92
N LEU A 348 -18.44 1.14 7.70
CA LEU A 348 -19.19 1.69 6.59
C LEU A 348 -19.81 3.02 7.00
N VAL A 349 -19.65 4.03 6.15
CA VAL A 349 -20.11 5.40 6.38
C VAL A 349 -20.93 5.87 5.18
N ASP A 350 -22.21 6.19 5.41
CA ASP A 350 -23.05 6.88 4.43
C ASP A 350 -22.89 8.39 4.60
N LEU A 351 -22.24 9.01 3.63
CA LEU A 351 -21.87 10.42 3.60
C LEU A 351 -23.06 11.38 3.47
N ARG A 352 -24.28 10.86 3.24
CA ARG A 352 -25.51 11.67 3.26
C ARG A 352 -26.01 11.87 4.68
N SER A 353 -25.71 10.94 5.59
CA SER A 353 -26.25 10.91 6.94
C SER A 353 -25.85 12.13 7.78
N ALA A 354 -24.70 12.76 7.50
CA ALA A 354 -24.33 14.01 8.18
C ALA A 354 -25.14 15.24 7.72
N SER A 355 -25.83 15.17 6.58
CA SER A 355 -26.55 16.32 6.00
C SER A 355 -28.01 16.42 6.45
N THR A 356 -28.57 15.37 7.05
CA THR A 356 -29.96 15.37 7.49
C THR A 356 -30.06 14.78 8.89
N GLY A 357 -30.53 15.57 9.86
CA GLY A 357 -31.06 15.06 11.13
C GLY A 357 -32.35 14.22 10.95
N LYS A 358 -32.41 13.39 9.91
CA LYS A 358 -33.51 12.47 9.59
C LYS A 358 -32.92 11.06 9.48
N ARG A 359 -33.55 10.15 10.22
CA ARG A 359 -33.29 8.70 10.25
C ARG A 359 -33.08 8.14 8.85
N ASN A 360 -31.98 7.43 8.63
CA ASN A 360 -31.78 6.68 7.39
C ASN A 360 -32.22 5.23 7.60
N ASN A 361 -33.48 4.94 7.30
CA ASN A 361 -34.06 3.59 7.40
C ASN A 361 -33.32 2.53 6.53
N ASP A 362 -32.44 2.93 5.61
CA ASP A 362 -31.68 2.00 4.75
C ASP A 362 -30.46 1.37 5.44
N LEU A 363 -29.93 1.96 6.53
CA LEU A 363 -28.86 1.34 7.34
C LEU A 363 -29.39 0.20 8.22
N SER A 364 -30.71 0.12 8.43
CA SER A 364 -31.35 -0.93 9.23
C SER A 364 -31.07 -2.35 8.70
N ARG A 365 -30.76 -2.50 7.40
CA ARG A 365 -30.42 -3.80 6.79
C ARG A 365 -29.11 -4.39 7.31
N PHE A 366 -28.19 -3.56 7.80
CA PHE A 366 -26.93 -4.00 8.41
C PHE A 366 -27.06 -4.20 9.93
N ASN A 367 -28.07 -3.58 10.55
CA ASN A 367 -28.30 -3.64 12.00
C ASN A 367 -29.25 -4.76 12.45
N THR A 368 -29.98 -5.42 11.54
CA THR A 368 -31.01 -6.40 11.94
C THR A 368 -30.44 -7.65 12.61
N ASP A 369 -29.20 -8.05 12.30
CA ASP A 369 -28.62 -9.31 12.81
C ASP A 369 -27.96 -9.19 14.19
N LEU A 370 -27.83 -7.97 14.73
CA LEU A 370 -27.28 -7.71 16.09
C LEU A 370 -28.37 -7.44 17.14
N SER A 371 -29.65 -7.51 16.77
CA SER A 371 -30.77 -7.04 17.61
C SER A 371 -31.44 -8.11 18.50
N HIS A 372 -30.84 -9.29 18.69
CA HIS A 372 -31.44 -10.35 19.52
C HIS A 372 -31.36 -10.16 21.04
N ASN A 373 -30.95 -8.99 21.54
CA ASN A 373 -31.15 -8.61 22.94
C ASN A 373 -32.04 -7.37 23.03
N SER A 374 -33.32 -7.62 23.27
CA SER A 374 -34.33 -6.61 23.61
C SER A 374 -33.98 -5.94 24.94
N HIS A 375 -33.32 -4.79 24.88
CA HIS A 375 -33.41 -3.64 25.80
C HIS A 375 -32.29 -2.64 25.45
N VAL A 376 -32.33 -2.04 24.26
CA VAL A 376 -31.46 -0.89 23.94
C VAL A 376 -32.36 0.32 23.68
N SER A 377 -32.20 1.30 24.56
CA SER A 377 -32.77 2.64 24.51
C SER A 377 -32.51 3.34 23.18
N ASN A 378 -33.41 4.25 22.78
CA ASN A 378 -33.33 5.15 21.62
C ASN A 378 -31.97 5.87 21.45
N SER A 379 -30.94 5.18 20.96
CA SER A 379 -29.60 5.71 20.71
C SER A 379 -29.50 6.28 19.30
N VAL A 380 -28.84 7.43 19.19
CA VAL A 380 -28.49 8.11 17.95
C VAL A 380 -27.86 7.11 16.98
N GLU A 381 -28.32 7.08 15.73
CA GLU A 381 -27.75 6.25 14.66
C GLU A 381 -26.27 6.66 14.51
N LEU A 382 -25.35 5.74 14.84
CA LEU A 382 -23.92 5.99 14.73
C LEU A 382 -23.60 6.32 13.27
N ALA A 383 -22.90 7.43 13.04
CA ALA A 383 -22.54 7.85 11.68
C ALA A 383 -21.61 6.84 10.98
N MET A 384 -20.94 5.98 11.75
CA MET A 384 -20.08 4.90 11.31
C MET A 384 -20.65 3.56 11.80
N THR A 385 -20.87 2.60 10.90
CA THR A 385 -21.39 1.25 11.23
C THR A 385 -20.31 0.22 10.99
N SER A 386 -19.94 -0.59 12.00
CA SER A 386 -18.96 -1.66 11.82
C SER A 386 -19.51 -2.76 10.89
N VAL A 387 -18.75 -3.11 9.85
CA VAL A 387 -19.09 -4.14 8.83
C VAL A 387 -18.06 -5.26 8.76
N ALA A 388 -16.97 -5.16 9.51
CA ALA A 388 -16.06 -6.27 9.80
C ALA A 388 -15.34 -5.97 11.11
N SER A 389 -15.01 -7.04 11.83
CA SER A 389 -14.25 -6.98 13.08
C SER A 389 -13.25 -8.12 13.09
N VAL A 390 -11.98 -7.80 13.30
CA VAL A 390 -10.84 -8.70 13.31
C VAL A 390 -10.01 -8.46 14.58
N ASP A 391 -9.31 -9.49 15.04
CA ASP A 391 -8.52 -9.44 16.29
C ASP A 391 -7.11 -8.88 16.06
N SER A 392 -7.02 -7.74 15.37
CA SER A 392 -5.77 -7.01 15.05
C SER A 392 -6.14 -5.69 14.37
N GLY A 393 -5.34 -4.62 14.55
CA GLY A 393 -5.54 -3.36 13.83
C GLY A 393 -5.59 -3.55 12.31
N VAL A 394 -6.50 -2.82 11.64
CA VAL A 394 -6.66 -2.87 10.19
C VAL A 394 -5.93 -1.68 9.57
N ASN A 395 -4.88 -1.93 8.80
CA ASN A 395 -4.02 -0.88 8.25
C ASN A 395 -4.53 -0.34 6.91
N CYS A 396 -5.01 -1.23 6.05
CA CYS A 396 -5.36 -0.92 4.68
C CYS A 396 -6.56 -1.74 4.22
N LEU A 397 -7.30 -1.22 3.25
CA LEU A 397 -8.42 -1.93 2.64
C LEU A 397 -8.49 -1.68 1.13
N SER A 398 -9.13 -2.61 0.42
CA SER A 398 -9.49 -2.35 -0.97
C SER A 398 -10.83 -2.96 -1.34
N VAL A 399 -11.67 -2.20 -2.02
CA VAL A 399 -12.98 -2.60 -2.54
C VAL A 399 -12.81 -3.19 -3.93
N ASN A 400 -13.49 -4.30 -4.20
CA ASN A 400 -13.46 -4.90 -5.52
C ASN A 400 -14.16 -4.00 -6.55
N THR A 401 -13.40 -3.60 -7.56
CA THR A 401 -13.85 -2.67 -8.62
C THR A 401 -15.00 -3.19 -9.48
N PHE A 402 -15.20 -4.51 -9.54
CA PHE A 402 -16.24 -5.15 -10.35
C PHE A 402 -17.46 -5.57 -9.52
N ASN A 403 -17.29 -5.76 -8.21
CA ASN A 403 -18.37 -6.16 -7.30
C ASN A 403 -18.16 -5.57 -5.90
N ASN A 404 -18.80 -4.43 -5.64
CA ASN A 404 -18.68 -3.67 -4.40
C ASN A 404 -19.07 -4.44 -3.13
N ASN A 405 -19.72 -5.60 -3.25
CA ASN A 405 -20.00 -6.41 -2.06
C ASN A 405 -18.72 -7.00 -1.47
N TYR A 406 -17.65 -7.16 -2.26
CA TYR A 406 -16.41 -7.72 -1.79
C TYR A 406 -15.38 -6.64 -1.52
N PHE A 407 -14.73 -6.73 -0.36
CA PHE A 407 -13.55 -5.95 -0.04
C PHE A 407 -12.54 -6.83 0.69
N VAL A 408 -11.28 -6.46 0.59
CA VAL A 408 -10.18 -7.07 1.33
C VAL A 408 -9.63 -6.06 2.32
N CYS A 409 -9.12 -6.54 3.45
CA CYS A 409 -8.42 -5.71 4.42
C CYS A 409 -7.15 -6.40 4.94
N GLY A 410 -6.09 -5.62 5.09
CA GLY A 410 -4.78 -6.06 5.59
C GLY A 410 -4.58 -5.63 7.03
N CYS A 411 -4.09 -6.55 7.85
CA CYS A 411 -3.95 -6.37 9.28
C CYS A 411 -2.49 -6.22 9.73
N GLU A 412 -2.32 -5.69 10.94
CA GLU A 412 -1.02 -5.54 11.60
C GLU A 412 -0.32 -6.89 11.87
N ASN A 413 -1.10 -7.96 12.06
CA ASN A 413 -0.57 -9.31 12.26
C ASN A 413 -0.17 -10.04 10.96
N GLY A 414 -0.23 -9.40 9.80
CA GLY A 414 0.10 -9.99 8.50
C GLY A 414 -1.03 -10.74 7.81
N ASN A 415 -2.18 -10.91 8.47
CA ASN A 415 -3.34 -11.56 7.86
C ASN A 415 -4.05 -10.64 6.88
N ILE A 416 -4.59 -11.23 5.82
CA ILE A 416 -5.50 -10.56 4.89
C ILE A 416 -6.86 -11.26 4.96
N TYR A 417 -7.92 -10.47 5.11
CA TYR A 417 -9.28 -10.98 5.16
C TYR A 417 -10.07 -10.48 3.95
N LEU A 418 -10.81 -11.39 3.30
CA LEU A 418 -11.84 -11.06 2.33
C LEU A 418 -13.20 -11.08 3.02
N TYR A 419 -13.99 -10.02 2.87
CA TYR A 419 -15.32 -9.91 3.42
C TYR A 419 -16.37 -9.70 2.32
N ASP A 420 -17.60 -10.13 2.62
CA ASP A 420 -18.80 -9.79 1.85
C ASP A 420 -19.64 -8.82 2.69
N LEU A 421 -19.86 -7.60 2.22
CA LEU A 421 -20.65 -6.57 2.90
C LEU A 421 -22.07 -7.02 3.23
N ARG A 422 -22.59 -8.03 2.52
CA ARG A 422 -23.92 -8.60 2.77
C ARG A 422 -23.92 -9.62 3.90
N MET A 423 -22.74 -10.10 4.33
CA MET A 423 -22.53 -11.07 5.40
C MET A 423 -21.37 -10.64 6.31
N PRO A 424 -21.48 -9.48 6.99
CA PRO A 424 -20.36 -8.84 7.71
C PRO A 424 -19.87 -9.65 8.93
N SER A 425 -20.68 -10.58 9.44
CA SER A 425 -20.38 -11.34 10.67
C SER A 425 -19.23 -12.34 10.51
N LYS A 426 -18.80 -12.66 9.28
CA LYS A 426 -17.76 -13.66 9.04
C LYS A 426 -16.96 -13.33 7.78
N SER A 427 -15.64 -13.47 7.86
CA SER A 427 -14.79 -13.42 6.68
C SER A 427 -15.10 -14.57 5.71
N VAL A 428 -15.06 -14.26 4.42
CA VAL A 428 -15.21 -15.23 3.33
C VAL A 428 -13.94 -16.04 3.17
N LEU A 429 -12.78 -15.39 3.29
CA LEU A 429 -11.47 -16.00 3.15
C LEU A 429 -10.48 -15.32 4.11
N LEU A 430 -9.58 -16.13 4.66
CA LEU A 430 -8.39 -15.70 5.39
C LEU A 430 -7.16 -16.13 4.58
N LEU A 431 -6.30 -15.17 4.28
CA LEU A 431 -5.03 -15.37 3.59
C LEU A 431 -3.91 -15.04 4.59
N ASP A 432 -3.31 -16.10 5.13
CA ASP A 432 -2.19 -16.06 6.06
C ASP A 432 -0.90 -16.38 5.29
N HIS A 433 -0.29 -15.35 4.70
CA HIS A 433 0.95 -15.50 3.94
C HIS A 433 2.04 -14.53 4.36
N HIS A 434 1.69 -13.27 4.59
CA HIS A 434 2.65 -12.28 5.09
C HIS A 434 3.06 -12.62 6.51
N LYS A 435 4.33 -12.37 6.82
CA LYS A 435 4.91 -12.68 8.14
C LYS A 435 4.90 -11.51 9.10
N GLU A 436 4.67 -10.31 8.57
CA GLU A 436 4.57 -9.07 9.32
C GLU A 436 3.40 -8.22 8.79
N SER A 437 3.14 -7.12 9.47
CA SER A 437 2.11 -6.12 9.15
C SER A 437 1.96 -5.85 7.66
N VAL A 438 0.71 -5.95 7.17
CA VAL A 438 0.36 -5.59 5.79
C VAL A 438 0.28 -4.07 5.71
N SER A 439 1.11 -3.48 4.85
CA SER A 439 1.24 -2.02 4.70
C SER A 439 0.24 -1.44 3.72
N GLN A 440 -0.06 -2.14 2.62
CA GLN A 440 -1.01 -1.68 1.61
C GLN A 440 -1.65 -2.86 0.86
N ILE A 441 -2.91 -2.70 0.43
CA ILE A 441 -3.59 -3.63 -0.46
C ILE A 441 -4.30 -2.87 -1.58
N GLU A 442 -4.24 -3.36 -2.82
CA GLU A 442 -5.00 -2.77 -3.93
C GLU A 442 -5.59 -3.85 -4.85
N PHE A 443 -6.90 -3.81 -5.09
CA PHE A 443 -7.54 -4.57 -6.17
C PHE A 443 -7.09 -4.05 -7.54
N ASN A 444 -6.86 -4.98 -8.47
CA ASN A 444 -6.58 -4.63 -9.85
C ASN A 444 -7.86 -4.11 -10.54
N ARG A 445 -7.73 -3.00 -11.27
CA ARG A 445 -8.86 -2.38 -11.99
C ARG A 445 -9.22 -3.08 -13.31
N ALA A 446 -8.36 -3.94 -13.82
CA ALA A 446 -8.52 -4.65 -15.08
C ALA A 446 -8.96 -6.11 -14.93
N CYS A 447 -8.76 -6.72 -13.76
CA CYS A 447 -9.10 -8.12 -13.48
C CYS A 447 -9.85 -8.25 -12.15
N CYS A 448 -11.06 -8.84 -12.19
CA CYS A 448 -11.96 -8.87 -11.04
C CYS A 448 -11.50 -9.74 -9.88
N GLY A 449 -10.66 -10.73 -10.12
CA GLY A 449 -10.14 -11.62 -9.09
C GLY A 449 -8.83 -11.16 -8.46
N LEU A 450 -8.11 -10.27 -9.15
CA LEU A 450 -6.70 -10.01 -8.87
C LEU A 450 -6.53 -8.84 -7.90
N PHE A 451 -5.72 -9.02 -6.86
CA PHE A 451 -5.27 -7.93 -6.00
C PHE A 451 -3.81 -8.15 -5.57
N ALA A 452 -3.15 -7.08 -5.16
CA ALA A 452 -1.81 -7.13 -4.59
C ALA A 452 -1.82 -6.63 -3.15
N SER A 453 -0.90 -7.15 -2.35
CA SER A 453 -0.62 -6.67 -1.00
C SER A 453 0.88 -6.49 -0.80
N SER A 454 1.26 -5.52 0.02
CA SER A 454 2.63 -5.32 0.48
C SER A 454 2.72 -5.43 1.99
N SER A 455 3.90 -5.76 2.50
CA SER A 455 4.11 -5.96 3.93
C SER A 455 5.48 -5.46 4.38
N ASN A 456 5.59 -5.29 5.69
CA ASN A 456 6.84 -5.03 6.39
C ASN A 456 7.84 -6.18 6.27
N ASP A 457 7.38 -7.38 5.88
CA ASP A 457 8.22 -8.56 5.62
C ASP A 457 9.07 -8.47 4.32
N ALA A 458 9.14 -7.28 3.70
CA ALA A 458 9.85 -6.97 2.46
C ALA A 458 9.30 -7.67 1.20
N THR A 459 8.07 -8.20 1.25
CA THR A 459 7.44 -8.85 0.10
C THR A 459 6.22 -8.10 -0.44
N VAL A 460 5.97 -8.29 -1.73
CA VAL A 460 4.69 -7.95 -2.37
C VAL A 460 4.07 -9.22 -2.91
N CYS A 461 2.86 -9.55 -2.47
CA CYS A 461 2.14 -10.74 -2.89
C CYS A 461 1.01 -10.36 -3.86
N ILE A 462 0.76 -11.20 -4.87
CA ILE A 462 -0.37 -11.06 -5.79
C ILE A 462 -1.26 -12.29 -5.63
N PHE A 463 -2.54 -12.03 -5.44
CA PHE A 463 -3.57 -13.03 -5.19
C PHE A 463 -4.66 -12.95 -6.26
N ASP A 464 -5.25 -14.11 -6.58
CA ASP A 464 -6.47 -14.22 -7.39
C ASP A 464 -7.56 -14.97 -6.60
N ILE A 465 -8.61 -14.26 -6.20
CA ILE A 465 -9.76 -14.85 -5.48
C ILE A 465 -10.59 -15.83 -6.34
N GLY A 466 -10.40 -15.83 -7.66
CA GLY A 466 -10.98 -16.81 -8.58
C GLY A 466 -10.32 -18.19 -8.48
N CYS A 467 -9.05 -18.25 -8.09
CA CYS A 467 -8.24 -19.47 -7.98
C CYS A 467 -8.43 -20.17 -6.63
N ARG A 468 -9.66 -20.62 -6.34
CA ARG A 468 -10.02 -21.22 -5.04
C ARG A 468 -9.06 -22.33 -4.59
N GLY A 469 -8.48 -22.19 -3.41
CA GLY A 469 -7.50 -23.10 -2.80
C GLY A 469 -6.06 -22.91 -3.28
N GLN A 470 -5.82 -21.99 -4.22
CA GLN A 470 -4.51 -21.57 -4.72
C GLN A 470 -4.53 -20.07 -5.04
N GLU A 471 -5.04 -19.28 -4.10
CA GLU A 471 -5.28 -17.85 -4.29
C GLU A 471 -3.96 -17.08 -4.47
N LEU A 472 -2.89 -17.49 -3.79
CA LEU A 472 -1.56 -16.90 -3.99
C LEU A 472 -1.02 -17.27 -5.37
N ARG A 473 -0.79 -16.25 -6.21
CA ARG A 473 -0.27 -16.41 -7.57
C ARG A 473 1.21 -16.07 -7.66
N PHE A 474 1.64 -15.00 -6.99
CA PHE A 474 2.99 -14.50 -7.12
C PHE A 474 3.52 -13.88 -5.84
N VAL A 475 4.81 -14.05 -5.59
CA VAL A 475 5.54 -13.38 -4.49
C VAL A 475 6.73 -12.64 -5.09
N HIS A 476 6.72 -11.33 -4.96
CA HIS A 476 7.83 -10.46 -5.29
C HIS A 476 8.71 -10.27 -4.06
N GLN A 477 9.96 -10.75 -4.14
CA GLN A 477 10.98 -10.65 -3.08
C GLN A 477 12.17 -9.79 -3.54
N GLY A 478 11.87 -8.72 -4.28
CA GLY A 478 12.90 -7.81 -4.79
C GLY A 478 13.36 -6.77 -3.78
N HIS A 479 12.55 -6.46 -2.77
CA HIS A 479 12.91 -5.48 -1.73
C HIS A 479 13.74 -6.11 -0.62
N LYS A 480 14.60 -5.31 0.03
CA LYS A 480 15.41 -5.77 1.16
C LYS A 480 14.91 -5.23 2.51
N ALA A 481 13.95 -4.33 2.47
CA ALA A 481 13.32 -3.71 3.64
C ALA A 481 11.80 -3.66 3.45
N GLN A 482 11.09 -3.23 4.49
CA GLN A 482 9.64 -3.04 4.48
C GLN A 482 9.17 -2.27 3.23
N VAL A 483 8.08 -2.76 2.65
CA VAL A 483 7.44 -2.12 1.50
C VAL A 483 6.40 -1.15 2.04
N ASN A 484 6.53 0.13 1.70
CA ASN A 484 5.69 1.20 2.24
C ASN A 484 4.35 1.29 1.50
N ASP A 485 4.35 1.16 0.17
CA ASP A 485 3.15 1.35 -0.65
C ASP A 485 3.27 0.66 -2.00
N ILE A 486 2.13 0.37 -2.61
CA ILE A 486 2.00 -0.26 -3.94
C ILE A 486 0.98 0.47 -4.79
N SER A 487 1.13 0.39 -6.11
CA SER A 487 0.14 0.91 -7.04
C SER A 487 0.06 0.07 -8.30
N TRP A 488 -1.15 -0.37 -8.66
CA TRP A 488 -1.40 -0.96 -9.97
C TRP A 488 -1.38 0.11 -11.06
N ALA A 489 -0.81 -0.24 -12.21
CA ALA A 489 -1.01 0.51 -13.43
C ALA A 489 -2.52 0.65 -13.70
N LYS A 490 -3.01 1.89 -13.79
CA LYS A 490 -4.44 2.22 -13.96
C LYS A 490 -4.90 2.00 -15.41
N LEU A 491 -4.78 0.77 -15.89
CA LEU A 491 -5.15 0.33 -17.23
C LEU A 491 -6.54 -0.30 -17.23
N ASN A 492 -7.27 -0.14 -18.33
CA ASN A 492 -8.53 -0.87 -18.53
C ASN A 492 -8.25 -2.35 -18.93
N PRO A 493 -9.25 -3.25 -18.87
CA PRO A 493 -9.06 -4.66 -19.19
C PRO A 493 -8.43 -4.93 -20.56
N TYR A 494 -8.80 -4.15 -21.58
CA TYR A 494 -8.22 -4.28 -22.93
C TYR A 494 -6.73 -3.93 -22.93
N GLN A 495 -6.37 -2.79 -22.33
CA GLN A 495 -4.98 -2.33 -22.25
C GLN A 495 -4.11 -3.30 -21.44
N ALA A 496 -4.58 -3.73 -20.27
CA ALA A 496 -3.86 -4.68 -19.42
C ALA A 496 -3.63 -6.02 -20.13
N GLY A 497 -4.62 -6.52 -20.90
CA GLY A 497 -4.46 -7.73 -21.71
C GLY A 497 -3.34 -7.65 -22.75
N HIS A 498 -2.97 -6.44 -23.20
CA HIS A 498 -1.90 -6.23 -24.17
C HIS A 498 -0.51 -6.02 -23.55
N VAL A 499 -0.43 -5.44 -22.35
CA VAL A 499 0.86 -5.03 -21.75
C VAL A 499 1.20 -5.72 -20.43
N GLY A 500 0.27 -6.53 -19.91
CA GLY A 500 0.38 -7.21 -18.63
C GLY A 500 -0.09 -6.37 -17.45
N PHE A 501 -0.05 -6.99 -16.26
CA PHE A 501 -0.41 -6.37 -14.99
C PHE A 501 0.84 -5.79 -14.34
N THR A 502 1.14 -4.52 -14.65
CA THR A 502 2.28 -3.80 -14.08
C THR A 502 1.94 -3.24 -12.71
N LEU A 503 2.84 -3.45 -11.75
CA LEU A 503 2.77 -2.94 -10.39
C LEU A 503 4.01 -2.09 -10.09
N ALA A 504 3.82 -1.02 -9.32
CA ALA A 504 4.91 -0.25 -8.72
C ALA A 504 4.89 -0.46 -7.21
N SER A 505 6.05 -0.51 -6.59
CA SER A 505 6.22 -0.67 -5.15
C SER A 505 7.40 0.15 -4.65
N VAL A 506 7.22 0.81 -3.51
CA VAL A 506 8.26 1.62 -2.85
C VAL A 506 8.55 1.10 -1.46
N SER A 507 9.79 1.22 -1.02
CA SER A 507 10.27 0.60 0.22
C SER A 507 11.21 1.52 1.01
N GLN A 508 11.45 1.13 2.26
CA GLN A 508 12.28 1.90 3.19
C GLN A 508 13.78 1.91 2.83
N ASP A 509 14.24 1.01 1.96
CA ASP A 509 15.61 0.96 1.43
C ASP A 509 15.83 1.89 0.22
N ASN A 510 14.97 2.91 0.05
CA ASN A 510 14.96 3.89 -1.04
C ASN A 510 14.71 3.29 -2.42
N LEU A 511 14.23 2.04 -2.52
CA LEU A 511 13.97 1.42 -3.81
C LEU A 511 12.55 1.72 -4.30
N LEU A 512 12.46 2.11 -5.57
CA LEU A 512 11.25 2.01 -6.37
C LEU A 512 11.42 0.83 -7.34
N GLN A 513 10.53 -0.14 -7.26
CA GLN A 513 10.49 -1.28 -8.17
C GLN A 513 9.20 -1.27 -8.98
N CYS A 514 9.33 -1.27 -10.30
CA CYS A 514 8.22 -1.39 -11.25
C CYS A 514 8.36 -2.73 -11.98
N PHE A 515 7.36 -3.60 -11.89
CA PHE A 515 7.45 -4.94 -12.44
C PHE A 515 6.13 -5.46 -12.98
N THR A 516 6.25 -6.41 -13.91
CA THR A 516 5.15 -7.15 -14.53
C THR A 516 5.50 -8.63 -14.40
N PRO A 517 4.78 -9.40 -13.58
CA PRO A 517 4.99 -10.84 -13.48
C PRO A 517 4.73 -11.52 -14.82
N ASN A 518 5.43 -12.62 -15.09
CA ASN A 518 5.18 -13.44 -16.28
C ASN A 518 3.75 -14.00 -16.25
N TYR A 519 3.02 -13.92 -17.36
CA TYR A 519 1.67 -14.47 -17.52
C TYR A 519 1.52 -15.95 -17.14
N SER A 520 2.59 -16.74 -17.22
CA SER A 520 2.59 -18.15 -16.80
C SER A 520 2.51 -18.30 -15.27
N SER A 521 2.91 -17.26 -14.55
CA SER A 521 2.97 -17.20 -13.10
C SER A 521 1.71 -16.60 -12.47
N LEU A 522 0.88 -15.89 -13.25
CA LEU A 522 -0.36 -15.29 -12.77
C LEU A 522 -1.58 -16.19 -12.94
#